data_AF-A0A9P8EC73-F1
#
_entry.id   AF-A0A9P8EC73-F1
#
_cell.length_a   1.000
_cell.length_b   1.000
_cell.length_c   1.000
_cell.angle_alpha   90.00
_cell.angle_beta   90.00
_cell.angle_gamma   90.00
#
_symmetry.space_group_name_H-M   'P 1'
#
loop_
_entity.id
_entity.type
_entity.pdbx_description
1 polymer ?
#
loop_
_entity_poly.entity_id
_entity_poly.type
_entity_poly.pdbx_seq_one_letter_code
_entity_poly.pdbx_strand_id
1 'polypeptide(L)'
;MSLRRSARVQALPSTTATLTSQLKVTKRKTSATTPKSSKPVTEPLLTSKSEQQVTTNGSTPKQEAPRKRQKINGPSPPASTLSADTLPTPAISSSDTATTNGHTSLPEPSPRPAEPHITNAPLKSPDTDKVITAYSTWDNDTSGPTPTSTTNTLLDTALAHLKQHDYTGRLTPYLSKFHCKVFDAEGLAAPIDPFRSLASGIIAQQVSGAAASSIKAKFIDLFSASPKHNYIGPPAFPPPALVAGMPIPTLRTAGLSQRKAEYIQGLAEHFSTGKLSAEMLATASDDEVMEKLIAVRGLGKWSVEMFACFDLKRMDLFSTGDLGVQRGLAVYLGKDVNKLKAKGGGKWKYMGSEKNMLDAAEKFSPYRSLFMWYMWRLSDVDLSALQNGDDKVISKT
;
A
#
# COMPACT_ATOMS: atom_id res chain seq x y z
N MET A 1 -1.29 -13.64 23.58
CA MET A 1 -1.73 -12.80 22.44
C MET A 1 -1.65 -11.33 22.85
N SER A 2 -0.74 -10.52 22.28
CA SER A 2 -0.57 -9.11 22.69
C SER A 2 -1.49 -8.18 21.91
N LEU A 3 -2.27 -7.34 22.61
CA LEU A 3 -3.14 -6.32 22.05
C LEU A 3 -2.32 -5.21 21.36
N ARG A 4 -2.16 -5.28 20.04
CA ARG A 4 -1.51 -4.22 19.25
C ARG A 4 -2.46 -3.01 19.14
N ARG A 5 -2.03 -1.86 19.67
CA ARG A 5 -2.73 -0.58 19.48
C ARG A 5 -2.49 -0.10 18.05
N SER A 6 -3.58 0.22 17.32
CA SER A 6 -3.50 0.72 15.95
C SER A 6 -2.85 2.11 15.87
N ALA A 7 -2.34 2.47 14.69
CA ALA A 7 -1.72 3.77 14.44
C ALA A 7 -2.73 4.89 14.70
N ARG A 8 -2.30 5.91 15.46
CA ARG A 8 -3.17 7.00 15.90
C ARG A 8 -3.16 8.14 14.89
N VAL A 9 -4.03 8.07 13.88
CA VAL A 9 -4.41 9.25 13.09
C VAL A 9 -4.97 10.30 14.07
N GLN A 10 -4.40 11.50 14.06
CA GLN A 10 -4.79 12.57 14.97
C GLN A 10 -6.03 13.28 14.41
N ALA A 11 -7.09 13.36 15.21
CA ALA A 11 -8.22 14.24 14.92
C ALA A 11 -7.89 15.66 15.39
N LEU A 12 -8.19 16.67 14.57
CA LEU A 12 -8.11 18.08 14.95
C LEU A 12 -9.17 18.42 16.03
N PRO A 13 -8.89 19.37 16.93
CA PRO A 13 -9.87 19.83 17.91
C PRO A 13 -10.95 20.69 17.24
N SER A 14 -12.22 20.35 17.46
CA SER A 14 -13.37 21.11 16.98
C SER A 14 -13.48 22.46 17.68
N THR A 15 -13.31 23.57 16.94
CA THR A 15 -13.51 24.92 17.46
C THR A 15 -15.00 25.28 17.47
N THR A 16 -15.73 24.79 18.46
CA THR A 16 -17.16 25.12 18.62
C THR A 16 -17.32 26.42 19.40
N ALA A 17 -17.56 27.52 18.68
CA ALA A 17 -17.95 28.78 19.31
C ALA A 17 -19.26 28.58 20.09
N THR A 18 -19.25 28.91 21.38
CA THR A 18 -20.41 28.71 22.28
C THR A 18 -21.03 30.06 22.61
N LEU A 19 -22.28 30.26 22.20
CA LEU A 19 -23.09 31.39 22.66
C LEU A 19 -23.88 31.00 23.91
N THR A 20 -23.64 31.77 24.98
CA THR A 20 -24.56 32.08 26.10
C THR A 20 -25.43 30.96 26.69
N SER A 21 -25.17 30.62 27.96
CA SER A 21 -26.02 31.13 29.05
C SER A 21 -25.35 30.97 30.42
N GLN A 22 -25.67 31.88 31.34
CA GLN A 22 -25.17 31.92 32.71
C GLN A 22 -26.01 31.01 33.62
N LEU A 23 -25.37 30.33 34.58
CA LEU A 23 -25.92 30.14 35.94
C LEU A 23 -24.85 29.66 36.92
N LYS A 24 -24.60 30.45 37.97
CA LYS A 24 -23.74 30.11 39.12
C LYS A 24 -24.40 29.05 40.00
N VAL A 25 -23.69 27.99 40.39
CA VAL A 25 -23.71 27.47 41.78
C VAL A 25 -22.32 26.98 42.17
N THR A 26 -21.86 27.38 43.36
CA THR A 26 -20.59 26.99 43.99
C THR A 26 -20.68 25.67 44.78
N LYS A 27 -19.62 24.85 44.80
CA LYS A 27 -19.04 24.28 46.04
C LYS A 27 -17.67 23.60 45.81
N ARG A 28 -16.86 23.56 46.88
CA ARG A 28 -15.43 23.19 46.92
C ARG A 28 -15.19 22.28 48.15
N LYS A 29 -14.43 21.18 48.00
CA LYS A 29 -13.72 20.35 49.03
C LYS A 29 -13.05 19.18 48.27
N THR A 30 -11.73 18.91 48.19
CA THR A 30 -10.56 18.78 49.11
C THR A 30 -10.37 17.40 49.78
N SER A 31 -9.11 16.89 49.73
CA SER A 31 -8.44 15.80 50.53
C SER A 31 -8.98 14.36 50.41
N ALA A 32 -8.24 13.25 50.62
CA ALA A 32 -6.79 12.92 50.80
C ALA A 32 -6.58 11.41 50.40
N THR A 33 -5.47 10.89 49.84
CA THR A 33 -4.06 10.68 50.27
C THR A 33 -3.74 9.43 51.15
N THR A 34 -3.71 8.22 50.53
CA THR A 34 -2.77 7.06 50.79
C THR A 34 -2.67 6.39 52.20
N PRO A 35 -1.82 5.35 52.51
CA PRO A 35 -1.08 4.31 51.74
C PRO A 35 -1.14 2.84 52.33
N LYS A 36 -0.27 1.90 51.83
CA LYS A 36 0.26 0.62 52.45
C LYS A 36 -0.67 -0.64 52.42
N SER A 37 -0.24 -1.92 52.43
CA SER A 37 1.07 -2.61 52.58
C SER A 37 1.14 -4.07 52.00
N SER A 38 2.35 -4.55 51.67
CA SER A 38 2.96 -5.92 51.85
C SER A 38 2.64 -7.20 51.01
N LYS A 39 3.71 -8.00 50.77
CA LYS A 39 3.78 -9.42 50.28
C LYS A 39 3.84 -10.42 51.48
N PRO A 40 3.81 -11.78 51.33
CA PRO A 40 4.85 -12.69 50.74
C PRO A 40 4.26 -13.71 49.71
N VAL A 41 4.97 -14.39 48.77
CA VAL A 41 6.06 -15.41 48.78
C VAL A 41 5.70 -16.79 49.38
N THR A 42 5.54 -17.82 48.52
CA THR A 42 6.10 -19.19 48.69
C THR A 42 6.21 -19.94 47.35
N GLU A 43 7.20 -20.84 47.25
CA GLU A 43 7.44 -21.83 46.18
C GLU A 43 6.99 -23.24 46.66
N PRO A 44 6.98 -24.31 45.83
CA PRO A 44 8.08 -25.30 45.98
C PRO A 44 8.55 -26.06 44.71
N LEU A 45 9.60 -26.84 44.94
CA LEU A 45 10.55 -27.54 44.04
C LEU A 45 10.18 -29.01 43.72
N LEU A 46 10.87 -29.65 42.74
CA LEU A 46 11.51 -31.02 42.74
C LEU A 46 11.59 -31.65 41.31
N THR A 47 12.77 -31.78 40.65
CA THR A 47 13.71 -32.96 40.52
C THR A 47 13.22 -34.18 39.70
N SER A 48 14.00 -34.96 38.92
CA SER A 48 15.43 -34.95 38.44
C SER A 48 15.76 -36.15 37.50
N LYS A 49 16.96 -36.16 36.85
CA LYS A 49 17.70 -37.28 36.15
C LYS A 49 17.21 -37.68 34.73
N SER A 50 18.03 -37.87 33.68
CA SER A 50 19.26 -38.68 33.41
C SER A 50 18.96 -40.20 33.27
N GLU A 51 19.46 -41.01 32.31
CA GLU A 51 20.73 -41.00 31.53
C GLU A 51 20.71 -42.03 30.33
N GLN A 52 21.85 -42.24 29.61
CA GLN A 52 22.25 -43.39 28.73
C GLN A 52 22.29 -43.32 27.15
N GLN A 53 23.50 -43.05 26.63
CA GLN A 53 24.38 -43.78 25.66
C GLN A 53 23.95 -44.64 24.44
N VAL A 54 24.66 -44.39 23.30
CA VAL A 54 25.38 -45.33 22.35
C VAL A 54 24.54 -46.29 21.46
N THR A 55 24.65 -46.25 20.10
CA THR A 55 25.66 -46.92 19.22
C THR A 55 25.83 -46.19 17.85
N THR A 56 27.04 -45.79 17.43
CA THR A 56 27.98 -46.44 16.46
C THR A 56 27.47 -46.87 15.08
N ASN A 57 27.87 -46.11 14.03
CA ASN A 57 28.39 -46.52 12.70
C ASN A 57 28.37 -45.26 11.78
N GLY A 58 29.34 -44.93 10.93
CA GLY A 58 30.59 -45.61 10.57
C GLY A 58 30.74 -45.68 9.04
N SER A 59 31.21 -44.62 8.37
CA SER A 59 31.80 -44.65 7.00
C SER A 59 32.35 -43.28 6.55
N THR A 60 33.59 -43.31 6.05
CA THR A 60 34.28 -42.27 5.25
C THR A 60 34.80 -43.00 3.99
N PRO A 61 35.09 -42.37 2.82
CA PRO A 61 36.10 -41.29 2.77
C PRO A 61 36.07 -40.25 1.62
N LYS A 62 36.98 -39.27 1.80
CA LYS A 62 37.84 -38.59 0.81
C LYS A 62 37.29 -37.47 -0.12
N GLN A 63 38.03 -36.36 -0.04
CA GLN A 63 38.17 -35.32 -1.06
C GLN A 63 39.08 -35.83 -2.21
N GLU A 64 38.86 -35.34 -3.44
CA GLU A 64 39.97 -35.03 -4.37
C GLU A 64 39.54 -34.01 -5.45
N ALA A 65 40.47 -33.15 -5.86
CA ALA A 65 40.38 -32.17 -6.95
C ALA A 65 41.82 -31.77 -7.35
N PRO A 66 42.09 -31.03 -8.45
CA PRO A 66 41.36 -30.84 -9.71
C PRO A 66 42.23 -31.21 -10.95
N ARG A 67 41.68 -31.21 -12.19
CA ARG A 67 42.50 -31.25 -13.44
C ARG A 67 42.00 -30.33 -14.57
N LYS A 68 42.94 -29.97 -15.48
CA LYS A 68 42.88 -28.86 -16.46
C LYS A 68 42.50 -29.29 -17.90
N ARG A 69 41.65 -28.46 -18.53
CA ARG A 69 41.82 -27.76 -19.84
C ARG A 69 42.35 -28.49 -21.10
N GLN A 70 41.50 -28.55 -22.14
CA GLN A 70 41.75 -28.44 -23.61
C GLN A 70 40.37 -28.07 -24.22
N LYS A 71 40.10 -27.12 -25.14
CA LYS A 71 40.79 -26.38 -26.24
C LYS A 71 40.91 -27.14 -27.57
N ILE A 72 40.00 -26.83 -28.52
CA ILE A 72 40.04 -27.16 -29.95
C ILE A 72 39.68 -25.88 -30.75
N ASN A 73 40.20 -25.72 -31.97
CA ASN A 73 40.15 -24.49 -32.77
C ASN A 73 39.18 -24.57 -33.98
N GLY A 74 38.50 -23.45 -34.28
CA GLY A 74 38.33 -22.84 -35.63
C GLY A 74 37.37 -23.49 -36.65
N PRO A 75 37.01 -22.79 -37.76
CA PRO A 75 37.45 -21.45 -38.21
C PRO A 75 36.30 -20.44 -38.53
N SER A 76 36.68 -19.26 -39.05
CA SER A 76 35.86 -18.24 -39.76
C SER A 76 36.60 -17.90 -41.08
N PRO A 77 36.20 -16.96 -42.00
CA PRO A 77 35.07 -16.01 -42.05
C PRO A 77 34.30 -16.15 -43.42
N PRO A 78 33.91 -15.14 -44.27
CA PRO A 78 34.38 -13.76 -44.49
C PRO A 78 33.33 -12.64 -44.28
N ALA A 79 33.74 -11.39 -44.52
CA ALA A 79 32.96 -10.16 -44.36
C ALA A 79 32.50 -9.57 -45.71
N SER A 80 31.52 -8.65 -45.67
CA SER A 80 31.11 -7.79 -46.79
C SER A 80 30.92 -6.34 -46.34
N THR A 81 31.32 -5.40 -47.20
CA THR A 81 31.41 -3.96 -46.95
C THR A 81 30.41 -3.13 -47.79
N LEU A 82 30.00 -1.99 -47.23
CA LEU A 82 29.57 -0.74 -47.92
C LEU A 82 28.37 -0.77 -48.89
N SER A 83 27.38 0.10 -48.64
CA SER A 83 27.03 1.22 -49.55
C SER A 83 26.09 2.22 -48.88
N ALA A 84 26.03 3.45 -49.42
CA ALA A 84 25.26 4.59 -48.92
C ALA A 84 24.07 4.95 -49.85
N ASP A 85 23.44 6.10 -49.59
CA ASP A 85 22.28 6.70 -50.27
C ASP A 85 20.95 5.92 -50.10
N THR A 86 19.78 6.54 -49.89
CA THR A 86 19.30 7.83 -50.41
C THR A 86 18.33 8.51 -49.43
N LEU A 87 18.40 9.84 -49.31
CA LEU A 87 17.43 10.70 -48.60
C LEU A 87 16.35 11.24 -49.58
N PRO A 88 15.10 11.42 -49.11
CA PRO A 88 14.21 12.42 -49.71
C PRO A 88 13.67 13.41 -48.66
N THR A 89 14.01 14.69 -48.81
CA THR A 89 13.20 15.83 -48.33
C THR A 89 11.98 15.97 -49.26
N PRO A 90 10.79 16.42 -48.80
CA PRO A 90 10.53 17.86 -48.59
C PRO A 90 9.60 18.08 -47.35
N ALA A 91 9.03 19.24 -47.00
CA ALA A 91 9.10 20.61 -47.51
C ALA A 91 9.01 21.58 -46.31
N ILE A 92 9.54 22.79 -46.45
CA ILE A 92 9.23 23.90 -45.52
C ILE A 92 7.93 24.56 -46.00
N SER A 93 6.97 24.76 -45.10
CA SER A 93 5.85 25.68 -45.30
C SER A 93 5.57 26.44 -44.00
N SER A 94 5.35 27.75 -44.11
CA SER A 94 5.31 28.70 -42.99
C SER A 94 4.07 29.58 -43.07
N SER A 95 3.12 29.36 -42.15
CA SER A 95 1.92 30.17 -41.85
C SER A 95 1.09 29.37 -40.82
N ASP A 96 0.45 29.91 -39.78
CA ASP A 96 0.38 31.29 -39.28
C ASP A 96 0.29 31.31 -37.75
N THR A 97 0.66 32.44 -37.15
CA THR A 97 0.38 32.70 -35.73
C THR A 97 -1.11 32.93 -35.48
N ALA A 98 -1.74 32.01 -34.76
CA ALA A 98 -3.03 32.24 -34.09
C ALA A 98 -2.86 32.06 -32.58
N THR A 99 -2.65 33.16 -31.86
CA THR A 99 -2.67 33.19 -30.39
C THR A 99 -4.10 32.95 -29.88
N THR A 100 -4.40 31.71 -29.51
CA THR A 100 -5.55 31.37 -28.67
C THR A 100 -5.05 31.02 -27.27
N ASN A 101 -5.59 31.70 -26.25
CA ASN A 101 -5.30 31.43 -24.85
C ASN A 101 -5.91 30.09 -24.43
N GLY A 102 -5.23 28.99 -24.75
CA GLY A 102 -5.57 27.67 -24.28
C GLY A 102 -4.95 27.41 -22.92
N HIS A 103 -5.78 27.26 -21.88
CA HIS A 103 -5.37 26.47 -20.72
C HIS A 103 -4.96 25.09 -21.23
N THR A 104 -3.68 24.74 -21.11
CA THR A 104 -3.18 23.41 -21.48
C THR A 104 -3.65 22.41 -20.43
N SER A 105 -4.91 22.00 -20.52
CA SER A 105 -5.36 20.76 -19.90
C SER A 105 -4.46 19.65 -20.43
N LEU A 106 -3.78 18.95 -19.53
CA LEU A 106 -3.09 17.70 -19.88
C LEU A 106 -4.10 16.81 -20.62
N PRO A 107 -3.71 16.15 -21.72
CA PRO A 107 -4.62 15.28 -22.46
C PRO A 107 -5.20 14.24 -21.50
N GLU A 108 -6.54 14.06 -21.53
CA GLU A 108 -7.19 13.10 -20.64
C GLU A 108 -6.59 11.70 -20.83
N PRO A 109 -6.41 10.93 -19.75
CA PRO A 109 -5.91 9.57 -19.87
C PRO A 109 -6.76 8.73 -20.83
N SER A 110 -6.10 7.97 -21.70
CA SER A 110 -6.79 7.06 -22.61
C SER A 110 -7.62 6.05 -21.80
N PRO A 111 -8.91 5.86 -22.14
CA PRO A 111 -9.77 4.94 -21.43
C PRO A 111 -9.23 3.52 -21.59
N ARG A 112 -9.15 2.80 -20.47
CA ARG A 112 -8.86 1.36 -20.44
C ARG A 112 -10.04 0.62 -19.83
N PRO A 113 -10.23 -0.66 -20.18
CA PRO A 113 -11.01 -1.60 -19.38
C PRO A 113 -10.74 -1.46 -17.87
N ALA A 114 -11.81 -1.44 -17.07
CA ALA A 114 -11.74 -1.41 -15.61
C ALA A 114 -12.71 -2.44 -15.02
N GLU A 115 -12.26 -3.15 -13.99
CA GLU A 115 -13.03 -4.20 -13.30
C GLU A 115 -12.87 -4.10 -11.79
N PRO A 116 -13.93 -4.32 -10.98
CA PRO A 116 -13.84 -4.07 -9.55
C PRO A 116 -12.95 -5.02 -8.74
N HIS A 117 -12.77 -6.26 -9.21
CA HIS A 117 -12.10 -7.37 -8.50
C HIS A 117 -10.64 -7.60 -8.92
N ILE A 118 -10.10 -6.72 -9.77
CA ILE A 118 -8.71 -6.76 -10.22
C ILE A 118 -8.09 -5.37 -10.16
N THR A 119 -6.80 -5.29 -10.47
CA THR A 119 -6.02 -4.07 -10.34
C THR A 119 -6.30 -3.10 -11.49
N ASN A 120 -6.87 -1.93 -11.18
CA ASN A 120 -7.17 -0.87 -12.16
C ASN A 120 -5.99 0.11 -12.35
N ALA A 121 -4.97 0.03 -11.49
CA ALA A 121 -3.74 0.80 -11.60
C ALA A 121 -2.75 0.19 -12.61
N PRO A 122 -2.08 0.99 -13.45
CA PRO A 122 -0.86 0.55 -14.12
C PRO A 122 0.24 0.30 -13.09
N LEU A 123 0.88 -0.86 -13.15
CA LEU A 123 1.95 -1.26 -12.24
C LEU A 123 3.30 -1.24 -12.94
N LYS A 124 4.31 -0.65 -12.33
CA LYS A 124 5.70 -0.71 -12.80
C LYS A 124 6.35 -2.00 -12.32
N SER A 125 7.03 -2.70 -13.23
CA SER A 125 7.98 -3.76 -12.91
C SER A 125 9.19 -3.16 -12.16
N PRO A 126 9.47 -3.53 -10.90
CA PRO A 126 10.52 -2.89 -10.09
C PRO A 126 11.95 -3.03 -10.62
N ASP A 127 12.20 -3.97 -11.54
CA ASP A 127 13.54 -4.22 -12.11
C ASP A 127 13.70 -3.65 -13.53
N THR A 128 12.61 -3.34 -14.24
CA THR A 128 12.65 -2.93 -15.66
C THR A 128 11.90 -1.63 -15.98
N ASP A 129 11.23 -1.02 -15.00
CA ASP A 129 10.31 0.12 -15.15
C ASP A 129 9.15 -0.09 -16.17
N LYS A 130 9.04 -1.29 -16.77
CA LYS A 130 7.97 -1.66 -17.69
C LYS A 130 6.62 -1.52 -16.99
N VAL A 131 5.71 -0.77 -17.61
CA VAL A 131 4.33 -0.63 -17.14
C VAL A 131 3.52 -1.85 -17.58
N ILE A 132 2.74 -2.38 -16.66
CA ILE A 132 1.91 -3.58 -16.79
C ILE A 132 0.50 -3.20 -16.33
N THR A 133 -0.51 -3.62 -17.07
CA THR A 133 -1.94 -3.44 -16.75
C THR A 133 -2.63 -4.79 -16.73
N ALA A 134 -3.73 -4.92 -15.99
CA ALA A 134 -4.48 -6.18 -15.90
C ALA A 134 -5.05 -6.61 -17.26
N TYR A 135 -5.46 -5.62 -18.06
CA TYR A 135 -5.83 -5.78 -19.46
C TYR A 135 -4.70 -5.36 -20.38
N SER A 136 -4.58 -6.01 -21.54
CA SER A 136 -3.71 -5.50 -22.61
C SER A 136 -4.20 -4.13 -23.09
N THR A 137 -3.30 -3.28 -23.55
CA THR A 137 -3.64 -2.00 -24.19
C THR A 137 -3.95 -2.15 -25.68
N TRP A 138 -4.16 -3.38 -26.16
CA TRP A 138 -4.50 -3.67 -27.55
C TRP A 138 -5.97 -4.06 -27.63
N ASP A 139 -6.73 -3.21 -28.31
CA ASP A 139 -8.11 -3.51 -28.71
C ASP A 139 -8.13 -4.86 -29.43
N ASN A 140 -9.02 -5.76 -28.96
CA ASN A 140 -9.25 -7.17 -29.34
C ASN A 140 -8.74 -8.27 -28.40
N ASP A 141 -8.02 -7.99 -27.31
CA ASP A 141 -7.79 -9.03 -26.30
C ASP A 141 -9.01 -9.23 -25.40
N THR A 142 -9.92 -10.11 -25.84
CA THR A 142 -11.12 -10.52 -25.07
C THR A 142 -10.85 -11.70 -24.13
N SER A 143 -9.59 -12.04 -23.81
CA SER A 143 -9.26 -13.15 -22.91
C SER A 143 -9.38 -12.76 -21.42
N GLY A 144 -10.58 -12.33 -21.01
CA GLY A 144 -10.90 -11.98 -19.64
C GLY A 144 -12.39 -11.73 -19.41
N PRO A 145 -12.81 -11.39 -18.17
CA PRO A 145 -14.16 -10.92 -17.89
C PRO A 145 -14.48 -9.69 -18.73
N THR A 146 -15.69 -9.65 -19.30
CA THR A 146 -16.14 -8.52 -20.13
C THR A 146 -16.19 -7.26 -19.27
N PRO A 147 -15.42 -6.20 -19.58
CA PRO A 147 -15.30 -5.04 -18.69
C PRO A 147 -16.64 -4.33 -18.48
N THR A 148 -17.03 -4.18 -17.21
CA THR A 148 -18.27 -3.52 -16.78
C THR A 148 -18.18 -1.99 -16.85
N SER A 149 -16.98 -1.43 -16.88
CA SER A 149 -16.74 0.01 -17.05
C SER A 149 -15.36 0.27 -17.69
N THR A 150 -15.08 1.55 -17.96
CA THR A 150 -13.75 2.05 -18.33
C THR A 150 -13.16 2.86 -17.19
N THR A 151 -11.83 3.08 -17.19
CA THR A 151 -11.16 3.97 -16.23
C THR A 151 -11.73 5.38 -16.18
N ASN A 152 -12.35 5.86 -17.25
CA ASN A 152 -12.87 7.22 -17.31
C ASN A 152 -14.32 7.30 -16.80
N THR A 153 -15.04 6.18 -16.77
CA THR A 153 -16.44 6.09 -16.30
C THR A 153 -16.58 5.40 -14.93
N LEU A 154 -15.53 4.73 -14.44
CA LEU A 154 -15.58 3.86 -13.25
C LEU A 154 -16.11 4.59 -12.00
N LEU A 155 -15.59 5.78 -11.71
CA LEU A 155 -16.03 6.57 -10.55
C LEU A 155 -17.51 6.96 -10.67
N ASP A 156 -17.96 7.41 -11.83
CA ASP A 156 -19.35 7.85 -12.04
C ASP A 156 -20.33 6.68 -11.91
N THR A 157 -20.01 5.52 -12.49
CA THR A 157 -20.78 4.27 -12.30
C THR A 157 -20.84 3.90 -10.81
N ALA A 158 -19.72 3.96 -10.10
CA ALA A 158 -19.65 3.62 -8.68
C ALA A 158 -20.41 4.63 -7.80
N LEU A 159 -20.37 5.92 -8.10
CA LEU A 159 -21.13 6.96 -7.40
C LEU A 159 -22.63 6.81 -7.63
N ALA A 160 -23.06 6.50 -8.86
CA ALA A 160 -24.45 6.21 -9.18
C ALA A 160 -24.96 4.99 -8.38
N HIS A 161 -24.18 3.91 -8.33
CA HIS A 161 -24.49 2.72 -7.53
C HIS A 161 -24.61 3.02 -6.03
N LEU A 162 -23.63 3.73 -5.46
CA LEU A 162 -23.66 4.15 -4.05
C LEU A 162 -24.89 5.02 -3.73
N LYS A 163 -25.28 5.92 -4.64
CA LYS A 163 -26.48 6.76 -4.50
C LYS A 163 -27.77 5.94 -4.57
N GLN A 164 -27.86 4.99 -5.50
CA GLN A 164 -29.01 4.08 -5.64
C GLN A 164 -29.21 3.20 -4.40
N HIS A 165 -28.12 2.78 -3.76
CA HIS A 165 -28.16 1.90 -2.58
C HIS A 165 -28.07 2.62 -1.21
N ASP A 166 -28.00 3.97 -1.17
CA ASP A 166 -28.08 4.78 0.05
C ASP A 166 -29.52 4.89 0.60
N TYR A 167 -30.00 3.77 1.15
CA TYR A 167 -31.28 3.70 1.85
C TYR A 167 -31.37 4.57 3.12
N THR A 168 -30.27 5.19 3.56
CA THR A 168 -30.24 6.06 4.76
C THR A 168 -30.37 7.55 4.43
N GLY A 169 -30.11 7.94 3.18
CA GLY A 169 -29.94 9.32 2.74
C GLY A 169 -28.72 10.05 3.35
N ARG A 170 -27.92 9.38 4.19
CA ARG A 170 -26.78 10.02 4.89
C ARG A 170 -25.49 10.05 4.09
N LEU A 171 -25.36 9.19 3.08
CA LEU A 171 -24.18 9.13 2.22
C LEU A 171 -24.29 10.16 1.08
N THR A 172 -25.49 10.34 0.53
CA THR A 172 -25.77 11.21 -0.62
C THR A 172 -25.18 12.63 -0.51
N PRO A 173 -25.28 13.36 0.63
CA PRO A 173 -24.66 14.68 0.76
C PRO A 173 -23.12 14.69 0.70
N TYR A 174 -22.48 13.56 1.00
CA TYR A 174 -21.02 13.40 0.91
C TYR A 174 -20.57 13.09 -0.51
N LEU A 175 -21.38 12.35 -1.29
CA LEU A 175 -21.08 11.98 -2.68
C LEU A 175 -20.84 13.23 -3.56
N SER A 176 -21.67 14.26 -3.41
CA SER A 176 -21.52 15.53 -4.14
C SER A 176 -20.46 16.47 -3.56
N LYS A 177 -19.99 16.23 -2.33
CA LYS A 177 -19.07 17.13 -1.61
C LYS A 177 -17.60 16.70 -1.72
N PHE A 178 -17.33 15.40 -1.82
CA PHE A 178 -15.99 14.86 -1.70
C PHE A 178 -15.61 14.00 -2.90
N HIS A 179 -14.90 14.60 -3.87
CA HIS A 179 -14.36 13.89 -5.03
C HIS A 179 -13.28 12.86 -4.66
N CYS A 180 -13.34 11.67 -5.24
CA CYS A 180 -12.45 10.56 -4.92
C CYS A 180 -11.33 10.38 -5.95
N LYS A 181 -10.25 11.16 -5.80
CA LYS A 181 -8.99 11.11 -6.59
C LYS A 181 -8.25 9.75 -6.67
N VAL A 182 -8.77 8.70 -6.01
CA VAL A 182 -8.18 7.35 -6.08
C VAL A 182 -8.75 6.56 -7.26
N PHE A 183 -10.01 6.83 -7.60
CA PHE A 183 -10.80 6.07 -8.58
C PHE A 183 -11.28 6.92 -9.76
N ASP A 184 -10.90 8.20 -9.84
CA ASP A 184 -11.12 9.03 -11.05
C ASP A 184 -10.08 8.71 -12.14
N ALA A 185 -10.28 9.26 -13.35
CA ALA A 185 -9.42 8.97 -14.50
C ALA A 185 -7.93 9.31 -14.25
N GLU A 186 -7.63 10.44 -13.60
CA GLU A 186 -6.27 10.86 -13.22
C GLU A 186 -5.66 9.87 -12.23
N GLY A 187 -6.37 9.58 -11.14
CA GLY A 187 -5.96 8.61 -10.12
C GLY A 187 -5.71 7.23 -10.72
N LEU A 188 -6.61 6.73 -11.56
CA LEU A 188 -6.49 5.44 -12.25
C LEU A 188 -5.39 5.42 -13.32
N ALA A 189 -4.98 6.56 -13.86
CA ALA A 189 -3.88 6.64 -14.82
C ALA A 189 -2.48 6.61 -14.17
N ALA A 190 -2.35 7.09 -12.93
CA ALA A 190 -1.07 7.17 -12.22
C ALA A 190 -0.38 5.79 -12.05
N PRO A 191 0.81 5.54 -12.64
CA PRO A 191 1.51 4.26 -12.51
C PRO A 191 2.13 4.08 -11.12
N ILE A 192 1.97 2.91 -10.52
CA ILE A 192 2.47 2.58 -9.17
C ILE A 192 3.61 1.58 -9.25
N ASP A 193 4.69 1.79 -8.48
CA ASP A 193 5.69 0.76 -8.19
C ASP A 193 5.25 -0.02 -6.94
N PRO A 194 4.85 -1.31 -7.07
CA PRO A 194 4.37 -2.12 -5.94
C PRO A 194 5.40 -2.31 -4.83
N PHE A 195 6.67 -2.47 -5.20
CA PHE A 195 7.73 -2.72 -4.23
C PHE A 195 8.03 -1.46 -3.43
N ARG A 196 8.22 -0.31 -4.12
CA ARG A 196 8.36 1.01 -3.49
C ARG A 196 7.22 1.33 -2.56
N SER A 197 5.97 1.09 -2.98
CA SER A 197 4.80 1.39 -2.15
C SER A 197 4.76 0.52 -0.89
N LEU A 198 4.82 -0.81 -1.04
CA LEU A 198 4.80 -1.74 0.11
C LEU A 198 5.97 -1.49 1.08
N ALA A 199 7.18 -1.26 0.57
CA ALA A 199 8.34 -0.92 1.39
C ALA A 199 8.14 0.43 2.10
N SER A 200 7.64 1.45 1.41
CA SER A 200 7.30 2.77 2.01
C SER A 200 6.24 2.64 3.10
N GLY A 201 5.24 1.80 2.90
CA GLY A 201 4.22 1.45 3.89
C GLY A 201 4.85 0.87 5.16
N ILE A 202 5.78 -0.09 5.03
CA ILE A 202 6.54 -0.67 6.16
C ILE A 202 7.38 0.40 6.87
N ILE A 203 8.05 1.29 6.11
CA ILE A 203 8.81 2.42 6.66
C ILE A 203 7.92 3.34 7.51
N ALA A 204 6.70 3.64 7.05
CA ALA A 204 5.76 4.55 7.73
C ALA A 204 5.09 3.97 8.98
N GLN A 205 5.10 2.65 9.20
CA GLN A 205 4.41 2.02 10.35
C GLN A 205 4.87 2.62 11.70
N GLN A 206 3.91 3.05 12.53
CA GLN A 206 4.13 3.50 13.92
C GLN A 206 5.09 4.72 14.08
N VAL A 207 5.30 5.51 13.03
CA VAL A 207 6.07 6.77 13.09
C VAL A 207 5.25 7.94 12.53
N SER A 208 5.71 9.18 12.72
CA SER A 208 5.09 10.35 12.07
C SER A 208 5.44 10.39 10.58
N GLY A 209 4.64 11.09 9.76
CA GLY A 209 4.93 11.27 8.34
C GLY A 209 6.32 11.86 8.08
N ALA A 210 6.70 12.91 8.81
CA ALA A 210 8.03 13.52 8.70
C ALA A 210 9.18 12.54 9.04
N ALA A 211 8.98 11.68 10.05
CA ALA A 211 9.95 10.63 10.37
C ALA A 211 10.01 9.55 9.28
N ALA A 212 8.87 9.14 8.72
CA ALA A 212 8.80 8.21 7.60
C ALA A 212 9.54 8.75 6.37
N SER A 213 9.30 10.01 5.99
CA SER A 213 10.01 10.67 4.88
C SER A 213 11.51 10.75 5.12
N SER A 214 11.95 11.11 6.34
CA SER A 214 13.38 11.16 6.68
C SER A 214 14.07 9.79 6.63
N ILE A 215 13.39 8.73 7.10
CA ILE A 215 13.91 7.36 7.03
C ILE A 215 13.92 6.86 5.58
N LYS A 216 12.89 7.18 4.78
CA LYS A 216 12.81 6.81 3.36
C LYS A 216 13.91 7.46 2.53
N ALA A 217 14.16 8.76 2.72
CA ALA A 217 15.27 9.46 2.07
C ALA A 217 16.61 8.77 2.39
N LYS A 218 16.93 8.61 3.69
CA LYS A 218 18.16 7.93 4.13
C LYS A 218 18.27 6.49 3.64
N PHE A 219 17.16 5.77 3.50
CA PHE A 219 17.13 4.42 2.94
C PHE A 219 17.49 4.43 1.47
N ILE A 220 16.94 5.36 0.68
CA ILE A 220 17.29 5.55 -0.74
C ILE A 220 18.77 5.95 -0.88
N ASP A 221 19.26 6.83 0.01
CA ASP A 221 20.66 7.28 0.03
C ASP A 221 21.66 6.12 0.17
N LEU A 222 21.31 5.03 0.88
CA LEU A 222 22.15 3.81 1.00
C LEU A 222 22.45 3.14 -0.35
N PHE A 223 21.62 3.38 -1.36
CA PHE A 223 21.72 2.78 -2.70
C PHE A 223 22.04 3.82 -3.79
N SER A 224 22.41 5.04 -3.40
CA SER A 224 22.92 6.05 -4.34
C SER A 224 24.17 5.55 -5.07
N ALA A 225 24.39 6.07 -6.28
CA ALA A 225 25.41 5.59 -7.22
C ALA A 225 26.77 5.32 -6.56
N SER A 226 27.19 4.06 -6.60
CA SER A 226 28.37 3.54 -5.93
C SER A 226 29.10 2.58 -6.86
N PRO A 227 30.44 2.66 -7.01
CA PRO A 227 31.22 1.74 -7.85
C PRO A 227 31.10 0.25 -7.48
N LYS A 228 30.42 -0.08 -6.37
CA LYS A 228 30.19 -1.44 -5.88
C LYS A 228 28.93 -2.12 -6.43
N HIS A 229 28.06 -1.37 -7.12
CA HIS A 229 26.81 -1.88 -7.68
C HIS A 229 26.68 -1.40 -9.13
N ASN A 230 26.30 -2.28 -10.06
CA ASN A 230 26.13 -1.97 -11.49
C ASN A 230 24.87 -1.12 -11.79
N TYR A 231 24.44 -0.28 -10.84
CA TYR A 231 23.27 0.58 -10.96
C TYR A 231 23.72 2.01 -11.29
N ILE A 232 23.43 2.44 -12.52
CA ILE A 232 23.84 3.73 -13.06
C ILE A 232 22.63 4.66 -13.10
N GLY A 233 22.34 5.28 -11.96
CA GLY A 233 21.30 6.30 -11.82
C GLY A 233 21.11 6.73 -10.36
N PRO A 234 20.59 7.95 -10.09
CA PRO A 234 20.05 8.29 -8.79
C PRO A 234 18.69 7.57 -8.61
N PRO A 235 18.52 6.67 -7.63
CA PRO A 235 17.29 5.89 -7.52
C PRO A 235 16.11 6.75 -7.07
N ALA A 236 15.02 6.76 -7.85
CA ALA A 236 13.71 7.17 -7.35
C ALA A 236 13.22 6.21 -6.23
N PHE A 237 13.63 4.94 -6.32
CA PHE A 237 13.65 3.93 -5.26
C PHE A 237 14.63 2.80 -5.67
N PRO A 238 15.32 2.10 -4.75
CA PRO A 238 16.25 1.03 -5.13
C PRO A 238 15.54 -0.25 -5.64
N PRO A 239 16.08 -0.97 -6.64
CA PRO A 239 15.54 -2.25 -7.11
C PRO A 239 15.53 -3.34 -6.03
N PRO A 240 14.56 -4.28 -6.05
CA PRO A 240 14.44 -5.37 -5.06
C PRO A 240 15.73 -6.18 -4.89
N ALA A 241 16.40 -6.55 -5.99
CA ALA A 241 17.61 -7.37 -5.92
C ALA A 241 18.75 -6.72 -5.10
N LEU A 242 18.89 -5.38 -5.16
CA LEU A 242 19.88 -4.66 -4.35
C LEU A 242 19.48 -4.61 -2.87
N VAL A 243 18.19 -4.41 -2.58
CA VAL A 243 17.68 -4.37 -1.20
C VAL A 243 17.76 -5.74 -0.54
N ALA A 244 17.47 -6.82 -1.27
CA ALA A 244 17.63 -8.20 -0.81
C ALA A 244 19.09 -8.53 -0.46
N GLY A 245 20.05 -8.08 -1.28
CA GLY A 245 21.48 -8.28 -1.03
C GLY A 245 22.09 -7.40 0.06
N MET A 246 21.38 -6.41 0.60
CA MET A 246 21.92 -5.44 1.55
C MET A 246 21.91 -5.99 2.99
N PRO A 247 23.04 -6.00 3.72
CA PRO A 247 23.07 -6.47 5.10
C PRO A 247 22.13 -5.68 6.02
N ILE A 248 21.36 -6.39 6.86
CA ILE A 248 20.46 -5.79 7.87
C ILE A 248 21.13 -4.70 8.73
N PRO A 249 22.40 -4.84 9.21
CA PRO A 249 23.07 -3.76 9.94
C PRO A 249 23.20 -2.46 9.13
N THR A 250 23.44 -2.57 7.82
CA THR A 250 23.50 -1.41 6.91
C THR A 250 22.13 -0.80 6.69
N LEU A 251 21.09 -1.60 6.43
CA LEU A 251 19.71 -1.09 6.31
C LEU A 251 19.25 -0.31 7.56
N ARG A 252 19.73 -0.69 8.74
CA ARG A 252 19.42 -0.01 9.99
C ARG A 252 20.07 1.38 10.14
N THR A 253 21.15 1.71 9.43
CA THR A 253 21.78 3.04 9.53
C THR A 253 20.86 4.15 8.98
N ALA A 254 19.93 3.82 8.08
CA ALA A 254 18.87 4.72 7.62
C ALA A 254 17.84 5.10 8.70
N GLY A 255 17.88 4.48 9.88
CA GLY A 255 16.90 4.69 10.97
C GLY A 255 15.80 3.63 11.03
N LEU A 256 15.94 2.52 10.29
CA LEU A 256 15.04 1.37 10.40
C LEU A 256 15.26 0.62 11.73
N SER A 257 14.17 0.12 12.32
CA SER A 257 14.26 -0.88 13.37
C SER A 257 14.69 -2.23 12.78
N GLN A 258 15.30 -3.10 13.60
CA GLN A 258 15.68 -4.46 13.19
C GLN A 258 14.54 -5.18 12.45
N ARG A 259 13.33 -5.14 13.01
CA ARG A 259 12.15 -5.78 12.40
C ARG A 259 11.77 -5.17 11.05
N LYS A 260 11.81 -3.84 10.91
CA LYS A 260 11.49 -3.18 9.63
C LYS A 260 12.53 -3.50 8.56
N ALA A 261 13.82 -3.53 8.91
CA ALA A 261 14.87 -3.95 7.98
C ALA A 261 14.65 -5.40 7.51
N GLU A 262 14.38 -6.33 8.44
CA GLU A 262 14.04 -7.72 8.11
C GLU A 262 12.78 -7.86 7.24
N TYR A 263 11.75 -7.04 7.49
CA TYR A 263 10.51 -7.05 6.68
C TYR A 263 10.75 -6.52 5.26
N ILE A 264 11.53 -5.45 5.11
CA ILE A 264 11.83 -4.84 3.81
C ILE A 264 12.79 -5.72 2.99
N GLN A 265 13.79 -6.34 3.62
CA GLN A 265 14.66 -7.31 2.96
C GLN A 265 13.87 -8.54 2.48
N GLY A 266 13.03 -9.15 3.34
CA GLY A 266 12.21 -10.29 2.94
C GLY A 266 11.16 -9.96 1.87
N LEU A 267 10.58 -8.75 1.90
CA LEU A 267 9.73 -8.25 0.81
C LEU A 267 10.52 -8.15 -0.50
N ALA A 268 11.75 -7.63 -0.44
CA ALA A 268 12.62 -7.49 -1.60
C ALA A 268 13.01 -8.86 -2.19
N GLU A 269 13.32 -9.86 -1.35
CA GLU A 269 13.57 -11.24 -1.75
C GLU A 269 12.36 -11.86 -2.47
N HIS A 270 11.13 -11.57 -2.01
CA HIS A 270 9.92 -12.06 -2.67
C HIS A 270 9.73 -11.48 -4.08
N PHE A 271 10.06 -10.20 -4.30
CA PHE A 271 10.05 -9.61 -5.64
C PHE A 271 11.22 -10.12 -6.50
N SER A 272 12.45 -10.13 -5.96
CA SER A 272 13.64 -10.54 -6.72
C SER A 272 13.67 -12.04 -7.10
N THR A 273 12.83 -12.86 -6.45
CA THR A 273 12.64 -14.28 -6.80
C THR A 273 11.37 -14.55 -7.61
N GLY A 274 10.61 -13.51 -7.99
CA GLY A 274 9.36 -13.63 -8.75
C GLY A 274 8.18 -14.24 -7.98
N LYS A 275 8.30 -14.45 -6.66
CA LYS A 275 7.18 -14.90 -5.80
C LYS A 275 6.08 -13.84 -5.71
N LEU A 276 6.48 -12.57 -5.80
CA LEU A 276 5.64 -11.41 -6.07
C LEU A 276 6.15 -10.76 -7.36
N SER A 277 5.25 -10.31 -8.22
CA SER A 277 5.60 -9.53 -9.41
C SER A 277 4.49 -8.52 -9.73
N ALA A 278 4.78 -7.54 -10.57
CA ALA A 278 3.78 -6.57 -11.02
C ALA A 278 2.71 -7.25 -11.90
N GLU A 279 3.08 -8.24 -12.72
CA GLU A 279 2.15 -9.06 -13.51
C GLU A 279 1.17 -9.82 -12.60
N MET A 280 1.67 -10.51 -11.57
CA MET A 280 0.82 -11.23 -10.63
C MET A 280 -0.13 -10.28 -9.88
N LEU A 281 0.37 -9.15 -9.39
CA LEU A 281 -0.47 -8.17 -8.71
C LEU A 281 -1.49 -7.49 -9.64
N ALA A 282 -1.21 -7.41 -10.94
CA ALA A 282 -2.14 -6.87 -11.93
C ALA A 282 -3.33 -7.81 -12.17
N THR A 283 -3.07 -9.10 -12.40
CA THR A 283 -4.09 -10.04 -12.92
C THR A 283 -4.71 -10.98 -11.89
N ALA A 284 -4.08 -11.20 -10.73
CA ALA A 284 -4.59 -12.13 -9.72
C ALA A 284 -5.93 -11.68 -9.08
N SER A 285 -6.70 -12.62 -8.56
CA SER A 285 -7.92 -12.33 -7.81
C SER A 285 -7.66 -11.58 -6.50
N ASP A 286 -8.70 -10.96 -5.93
CA ASP A 286 -8.62 -10.30 -4.61
C ASP A 286 -8.08 -11.25 -3.53
N ASP A 287 -8.56 -12.50 -3.49
CA ASP A 287 -8.14 -13.50 -2.50
C ASP A 287 -6.67 -13.90 -2.66
N GLU A 288 -6.19 -14.12 -3.89
CA GLU A 288 -4.77 -14.46 -4.14
C GLU A 288 -3.81 -13.32 -3.78
N VAL A 289 -4.17 -12.08 -4.09
CA VAL A 289 -3.40 -10.89 -3.69
C VAL A 289 -3.36 -10.79 -2.17
N MET A 290 -4.50 -10.99 -1.51
CA MET A 290 -4.60 -10.96 -0.04
C MET A 290 -3.76 -12.07 0.59
N GLU A 291 -3.85 -13.32 0.12
CA GLU A 291 -3.07 -14.45 0.63
C GLU A 291 -1.56 -14.19 0.49
N LYS A 292 -1.08 -13.91 -0.73
CA LYS A 292 0.34 -13.76 -1.04
C LYS A 292 0.98 -12.59 -0.30
N LEU A 293 0.29 -11.46 -0.15
CA LEU A 293 0.83 -10.30 0.56
C LEU A 293 0.72 -10.44 2.09
N ILE A 294 -0.32 -11.08 2.64
CA ILE A 294 -0.40 -11.34 4.09
C ILE A 294 0.67 -12.35 4.55
N ALA A 295 1.09 -13.27 3.68
CA ALA A 295 2.21 -14.19 3.95
C ALA A 295 3.56 -13.46 4.13
N VAL A 296 3.73 -12.23 3.61
CA VAL A 296 4.97 -11.46 3.79
C VAL A 296 5.08 -10.92 5.21
N ARG A 297 6.12 -11.34 5.92
CA ARG A 297 6.37 -10.93 7.30
C ARG A 297 6.53 -9.40 7.39
N GLY A 298 5.60 -8.74 8.07
CA GLY A 298 5.59 -7.27 8.23
C GLY A 298 4.40 -6.58 7.57
N LEU A 299 3.77 -7.25 6.62
CA LEU A 299 2.43 -6.93 6.14
C LEU A 299 1.39 -7.70 6.98
N GLY A 300 0.20 -7.14 7.10
CA GLY A 300 -0.93 -7.79 7.76
C GLY A 300 -2.23 -7.32 7.11
N LYS A 301 -3.33 -8.05 7.32
CA LYS A 301 -4.62 -7.85 6.61
C LYS A 301 -4.95 -6.38 6.31
N TRP A 302 -4.99 -5.51 7.32
CA TRP A 302 -5.25 -4.08 7.14
C TRP A 302 -4.28 -3.36 6.19
N SER A 303 -2.97 -3.59 6.30
CA SER A 303 -1.99 -2.97 5.40
C SER A 303 -2.14 -3.45 3.96
N VAL A 304 -2.53 -4.71 3.76
CA VAL A 304 -2.78 -5.28 2.43
C VAL A 304 -4.11 -4.75 1.86
N GLU A 305 -5.15 -4.61 2.68
CA GLU A 305 -6.42 -3.97 2.29
C GLU A 305 -6.20 -2.50 1.88
N MET A 306 -5.35 -1.76 2.59
CA MET A 306 -5.01 -0.37 2.19
C MET A 306 -4.25 -0.35 0.87
N PHE A 307 -3.21 -1.18 0.71
CA PHE A 307 -2.45 -1.29 -0.54
C PHE A 307 -3.35 -1.67 -1.72
N ALA A 308 -4.19 -2.68 -1.56
CA ALA A 308 -5.08 -3.14 -2.63
C ALA A 308 -6.16 -2.08 -2.98
N CYS A 309 -6.64 -1.29 -2.01
CA CYS A 309 -7.59 -0.21 -2.24
C CYS A 309 -6.96 1.05 -2.88
N PHE A 310 -5.78 1.49 -2.42
CA PHE A 310 -5.19 2.78 -2.79
C PHE A 310 -4.14 2.66 -3.91
N ASP A 311 -3.30 1.63 -3.87
CA ASP A 311 -2.22 1.42 -4.84
C ASP A 311 -2.69 0.58 -6.02
N LEU A 312 -3.34 -0.57 -5.76
CA LEU A 312 -3.88 -1.42 -6.83
C LEU A 312 -5.22 -0.90 -7.39
N LYS A 313 -5.90 0.00 -6.65
CA LYS A 313 -7.17 0.63 -7.03
C LYS A 313 -8.27 -0.42 -7.31
N ARG A 314 -8.28 -1.52 -6.55
CA ARG A 314 -9.36 -2.51 -6.52
C ARG A 314 -10.59 -1.89 -5.85
N MET A 315 -11.78 -2.13 -6.40
CA MET A 315 -12.99 -1.40 -6.02
C MET A 315 -13.89 -2.12 -5.03
N ASP A 316 -13.75 -3.45 -4.82
CA ASP A 316 -14.70 -4.20 -3.97
C ASP A 316 -14.18 -4.70 -2.61
N LEU A 317 -13.15 -4.05 -2.07
CA LEU A 317 -12.57 -4.36 -0.76
C LEU A 317 -13.25 -3.60 0.39
N PHE A 318 -13.40 -4.23 1.54
CA PHE A 318 -13.99 -3.62 2.75
C PHE A 318 -13.24 -3.98 4.05
N SER A 319 -12.43 -3.06 4.56
CA SER A 319 -11.64 -3.28 5.79
C SER A 319 -12.50 -3.22 7.05
N THR A 320 -13.04 -4.37 7.48
CA THR A 320 -13.78 -4.50 8.74
C THR A 320 -12.91 -4.22 9.97
N GLY A 321 -11.59 -4.35 9.84
CA GLY A 321 -10.61 -4.09 10.89
C GLY A 321 -10.28 -2.61 11.10
N ASP A 322 -10.60 -1.74 10.15
CA ASP A 322 -10.28 -0.32 10.25
C ASP A 322 -11.23 0.43 11.21
N LEU A 323 -10.65 1.19 12.14
CA LEU A 323 -11.40 1.88 13.19
C LEU A 323 -12.12 3.13 12.66
N GLY A 324 -11.62 3.75 11.59
CA GLY A 324 -12.28 4.85 10.87
C GLY A 324 -13.48 4.35 10.09
N VAL A 325 -13.32 3.27 9.31
CA VAL A 325 -14.41 2.61 8.57
C VAL A 325 -15.52 2.15 9.52
N GLN A 326 -15.16 1.47 10.63
CA GLN A 326 -16.11 1.09 11.68
C GLN A 326 -16.90 2.29 12.22
N ARG A 327 -16.23 3.43 12.43
CA ARG A 327 -16.84 4.64 12.98
C ARG A 327 -17.75 5.31 11.95
N GLY A 328 -17.31 5.40 10.69
CA GLY A 328 -18.09 5.96 9.59
C GLY A 328 -19.34 5.13 9.31
N LEU A 329 -19.22 3.80 9.31
CA LEU A 329 -20.34 2.90 9.14
C LEU A 329 -21.36 3.03 10.29
N ALA A 330 -20.89 3.27 11.52
CA ALA A 330 -21.78 3.59 12.63
C ALA A 330 -22.51 4.93 12.46
N VAL A 331 -21.84 5.99 11.93
CA VAL A 331 -22.49 7.27 11.59
C VAL A 331 -23.50 7.09 10.45
N TYR A 332 -23.14 6.39 9.38
CA TYR A 332 -24.02 6.04 8.26
C TYR A 332 -25.30 5.35 8.74
N LEU A 333 -25.16 4.33 9.60
CA LEU A 333 -26.28 3.62 10.24
C LEU A 333 -27.01 4.42 11.34
N GLY A 334 -26.61 5.67 11.63
CA GLY A 334 -27.28 6.53 12.61
C GLY A 334 -27.05 6.12 14.06
N LYS A 335 -26.00 5.35 14.35
CA LYS A 335 -25.63 4.94 15.70
C LYS A 335 -24.90 6.09 16.41
N ASP A 336 -25.20 6.27 17.70
CA ASP A 336 -24.50 7.23 18.56
C ASP A 336 -23.05 6.76 18.83
N VAL A 337 -22.11 7.30 18.04
CA VAL A 337 -20.68 6.98 18.15
C VAL A 337 -20.06 7.38 19.49
N ASN A 338 -20.65 8.34 20.22
CA ASN A 338 -20.14 8.76 21.53
C ASN A 338 -20.51 7.73 22.61
N LYS A 339 -21.75 7.24 22.60
CA LYS A 339 -22.18 6.11 23.46
C LYS A 339 -21.41 4.83 23.15
N LEU A 340 -21.19 4.52 21.87
CA LEU A 340 -20.37 3.36 21.46
C LEU A 340 -18.89 3.52 21.84
N LYS A 341 -18.34 4.74 21.82
CA LYS A 341 -16.96 5.01 22.25
C LYS A 341 -16.74 4.65 23.72
N ALA A 342 -17.74 4.86 24.57
CA ALA A 342 -17.68 4.67 26.02
C ALA A 342 -17.78 3.21 26.50
N LYS A 343 -18.47 2.32 25.77
CA LYS A 343 -18.79 0.95 26.24
C LYS A 343 -17.63 -0.07 26.29
N GLY A 344 -16.43 0.26 25.81
CA GLY A 344 -15.40 -0.75 25.49
C GLY A 344 -15.84 -1.63 24.30
N GLY A 345 -15.07 -2.58 23.77
CA GLY A 345 -13.73 -3.04 24.14
C GLY A 345 -13.35 -4.29 23.34
N GLY A 346 -13.36 -4.23 22.00
CA GLY A 346 -13.13 -5.38 21.11
C GLY A 346 -12.78 -4.97 19.67
N LYS A 347 -12.51 -5.96 18.79
CA LYS A 347 -12.03 -5.74 17.41
C LYS A 347 -13.01 -4.92 16.54
N TRP A 348 -14.32 -5.10 16.72
CA TRP A 348 -15.39 -4.39 15.99
C TRP A 348 -16.14 -3.39 16.88
N LYS A 349 -15.40 -2.46 17.47
CA LYS A 349 -15.85 -1.56 18.54
C LYS A 349 -17.18 -0.85 18.27
N TYR A 350 -17.41 -0.37 17.06
CA TYR A 350 -18.61 0.41 16.72
C TYR A 350 -19.76 -0.42 16.12
N MET A 351 -19.48 -1.67 15.73
CA MET A 351 -20.37 -2.49 14.90
C MET A 351 -20.78 -3.82 15.56
N GLY A 352 -20.09 -4.23 16.63
CA GLY A 352 -20.37 -5.44 17.42
C GLY A 352 -19.70 -6.69 16.87
N SER A 353 -19.78 -6.93 15.56
CA SER A 353 -19.22 -8.11 14.90
C SER A 353 -18.68 -7.80 13.49
N GLU A 354 -17.87 -8.71 12.93
CA GLU A 354 -17.45 -8.65 11.52
C GLU A 354 -18.65 -8.82 10.59
N LYS A 355 -19.54 -9.77 10.90
CA LYS A 355 -20.74 -10.04 10.10
C LYS A 355 -21.62 -8.79 9.93
N ASN A 356 -21.85 -8.02 11.01
CA ASN A 356 -22.63 -6.79 10.95
C ASN A 356 -22.00 -5.70 10.04
N MET A 357 -20.68 -5.76 9.81
CA MET A 357 -20.00 -4.86 8.88
C MET A 357 -20.17 -5.32 7.44
N LEU A 358 -19.99 -6.62 7.18
CA LEU A 358 -20.15 -7.21 5.85
C LEU A 358 -21.61 -7.08 5.39
N ASP A 359 -22.58 -7.51 6.20
CA ASP A 359 -24.02 -7.41 5.91
C ASP A 359 -24.47 -5.98 5.55
N ALA A 360 -23.86 -4.97 6.19
CA ALA A 360 -24.19 -3.57 5.96
C ALA A 360 -23.53 -3.01 4.68
N ALA A 361 -22.34 -3.51 4.33
CA ALA A 361 -21.57 -3.10 3.15
C ALA A 361 -21.99 -3.85 1.88
N GLU A 362 -22.62 -5.02 1.99
CA GLU A 362 -22.86 -5.93 0.88
C GLU A 362 -23.59 -5.30 -0.31
N LYS A 363 -24.63 -4.49 -0.03
CA LYS A 363 -25.38 -3.74 -1.06
C LYS A 363 -24.54 -2.74 -1.88
N PHE A 364 -23.35 -2.41 -1.41
CA PHE A 364 -22.42 -1.52 -2.10
C PHE A 364 -21.39 -2.28 -2.94
N SER A 365 -21.39 -3.61 -2.93
CA SER A 365 -20.67 -4.41 -3.94
C SER A 365 -21.25 -4.11 -5.34
N PRO A 366 -20.42 -3.96 -6.39
CA PRO A 366 -18.98 -4.24 -6.42
C PRO A 366 -18.07 -3.02 -6.10
N TYR A 367 -18.58 -1.98 -5.43
CA TYR A 367 -17.87 -0.73 -5.17
C TYR A 367 -17.61 -0.48 -3.66
N ARG A 368 -17.43 -1.56 -2.87
CA ARG A 368 -17.24 -1.45 -1.41
C ARG A 368 -16.01 -0.63 -0.99
N SER A 369 -14.98 -0.50 -1.82
CA SER A 369 -13.82 0.35 -1.55
C SER A 369 -14.13 1.84 -1.67
N LEU A 370 -14.99 2.24 -2.62
CA LEU A 370 -15.48 3.63 -2.67
C LEU A 370 -16.40 3.91 -1.47
N PHE A 371 -17.27 2.96 -1.12
CA PHE A 371 -18.09 3.08 0.09
C PHE A 371 -17.24 3.19 1.36
N MET A 372 -16.20 2.36 1.49
CA MET A 372 -15.18 2.43 2.55
C MET A 372 -14.50 3.80 2.60
N TRP A 373 -14.14 4.36 1.44
CA TRP A 373 -13.55 5.69 1.36
C TRP A 373 -14.46 6.79 1.92
N TYR A 374 -15.76 6.72 1.61
CA TYR A 374 -16.74 7.61 2.20
C TYR A 374 -16.94 7.38 3.71
N MET A 375 -16.76 6.17 4.24
CA MET A 375 -16.82 5.96 5.70
C MET A 375 -15.73 6.74 6.44
N TRP A 376 -14.54 6.92 5.85
CA TRP A 376 -13.53 7.84 6.42
C TRP A 376 -13.99 9.31 6.37
N ARG A 377 -14.68 9.74 5.31
CA ARG A 377 -15.29 11.08 5.24
C ARG A 377 -16.41 11.29 6.27
N LEU A 378 -17.28 10.31 6.50
CA LEU A 378 -18.33 10.34 7.51
C LEU A 378 -17.81 10.25 8.96
N SER A 379 -16.54 9.91 9.16
CA SER A 379 -15.91 9.79 10.50
C SER A 379 -14.89 10.88 10.81
N ASP A 380 -14.81 11.91 9.96
CA ASP A 380 -13.86 13.02 10.00
C ASP A 380 -12.40 12.56 10.05
N VAL A 381 -12.06 11.52 9.27
CA VAL A 381 -10.69 10.99 9.14
C VAL A 381 -9.98 11.69 7.98
N ASP A 382 -8.78 12.20 8.24
CA ASP A 382 -7.89 12.68 7.20
C ASP A 382 -7.25 11.51 6.43
N LEU A 383 -7.42 11.53 5.11
CA LEU A 383 -6.90 10.53 4.17
C LEU A 383 -5.61 11.00 3.46
N SER A 384 -5.10 12.18 3.77
CA SER A 384 -3.89 12.73 3.12
C SER A 384 -2.68 11.79 3.18
N ALA A 385 -2.55 10.99 4.24
CA ALA A 385 -1.46 10.01 4.38
C ALA A 385 -1.64 8.72 3.56
N LEU A 386 -2.83 8.46 3.02
CA LEU A 386 -3.16 7.29 2.19
C LEU A 386 -3.34 7.65 0.70
N GLN A 387 -3.65 8.91 0.40
CA GLN A 387 -3.88 9.37 -0.98
C GLN A 387 -2.64 10.00 -1.64
N ASN A 388 -1.66 10.48 -0.88
CA ASN A 388 -0.46 11.13 -1.44
C ASN A 388 0.67 10.11 -1.64
N GLY A 389 0.74 9.52 -2.85
CA GLY A 389 1.93 8.83 -3.33
C GLY A 389 3.06 9.80 -3.66
N ASP A 390 3.88 10.15 -2.66
CA ASP A 390 5.16 10.89 -2.80
C ASP A 390 5.17 12.34 -3.37
N ASP A 391 4.06 12.92 -3.83
CA ASP A 391 3.97 14.28 -4.44
C ASP A 391 4.28 15.50 -3.52
N LYS A 392 4.98 15.32 -2.40
CA LYS A 392 5.39 16.43 -1.49
C LYS A 392 6.89 16.68 -1.41
N VAL A 393 7.65 16.15 -2.36
CA VAL A 393 9.04 16.54 -2.60
C VAL A 393 9.08 17.40 -3.87
N ILE A 394 9.87 18.48 -3.88
CA ILE A 394 9.96 19.50 -4.96
C ILE A 394 8.79 20.52 -4.98
N SER A 395 8.72 21.39 -3.95
CA SER A 395 8.11 22.74 -4.08
C SER A 395 8.49 23.64 -2.87
N LYS A 396 9.78 23.69 -2.53
CA LYS A 396 10.40 24.76 -1.73
C LYS A 396 11.87 24.86 -2.09
N THR A 397 12.15 25.71 -3.07
CA THR A 397 13.47 26.31 -3.32
C THR A 397 13.27 27.82 -3.20
#